data_AF-A0A0P7HXC7-F1
#
_entry.id   AF-A0A0P7HXC7-F1
#
_cell.length_a   1.000
_cell.length_b   1.000
_cell.length_c   1.000
_cell.angle_alpha   90.00
_cell.angle_beta   90.00
_cell.angle_gamma   90.00
#
_symmetry.space_group_name_H-M   'P 1'
#
loop_
_entity.id
_entity.type
_entity.pdbx_description
1 polymer ?
#
loop_
_entity_poly.entity_id
_entity_poly.type
_entity_poly.pdbx_seq_one_letter_code
_entity_poly.pdbx_strand_id
1 'polypeptide(L)'
;MVYGLDKRMDHTPVIGDPIDMDRFREISREEGVLAYIEDCTNASKKGRTPSERVAREHLRDVMMSLEDYDGGIVATTFSSHIARVKSLVEFAEEIGREPVLLGRSMEKYSGTAERLGFVDFPDDLGMYGHRKSVDRTFKRIMKEGKENYLPIVTGHQGEPRAMLTRMGRGETPTTSRTATRSSSAPGSSRSRPTRASATSPSSCSGCRARTSTTTSTFRAT
;
A
#
# COMPACT_ATOMS: atom_id res chain seq x y z
N MET A 1 -30.37 -10.85 16.45
CA MET A 1 -29.88 -10.51 15.09
C MET A 1 -28.38 -10.33 15.19
N VAL A 2 -27.60 -10.86 14.24
CA VAL A 2 -26.14 -10.83 14.26
C VAL A 2 -25.64 -10.08 13.01
N TYR A 3 -24.69 -9.17 13.21
CA TYR A 3 -24.03 -8.44 12.12
C TYR A 3 -22.60 -8.95 11.94
N GLY A 4 -22.30 -9.46 10.74
CA GLY A 4 -21.05 -10.11 10.42
C GLY A 4 -19.87 -9.16 10.23
N LEU A 5 -20.14 -7.86 9.97
CA LEU A 5 -19.14 -6.82 9.64
C LEU A 5 -18.23 -7.21 8.46
N ASP A 6 -17.27 -6.33 8.12
CA ASP A 6 -16.17 -6.65 7.21
C ASP A 6 -15.23 -7.65 7.91
N LYS A 7 -15.21 -8.89 7.46
CA LYS A 7 -14.35 -9.94 8.02
C LYS A 7 -13.88 -10.93 6.99
N ARG A 8 -12.78 -11.59 7.32
CA ARG A 8 -12.29 -12.80 6.65
C ARG A 8 -12.20 -13.92 7.69
N MET A 9 -12.55 -15.14 7.29
CA MET A 9 -12.28 -16.35 8.09
C MET A 9 -10.80 -16.71 8.02
N ASP A 10 -9.97 -15.91 8.70
CA ASP A 10 -8.52 -16.09 8.77
C ASP A 10 -8.12 -16.81 10.05
N HIS A 11 -7.44 -17.96 9.89
CA HIS A 11 -6.93 -18.75 11.01
C HIS A 11 -5.46 -18.48 11.32
N THR A 12 -4.75 -17.76 10.43
CA THR A 12 -3.34 -17.43 10.61
C THR A 12 -3.09 -15.96 10.25
N PRO A 13 -3.72 -15.00 10.95
CA PRO A 13 -3.50 -13.59 10.68
C PRO A 13 -2.05 -13.19 11.01
N VAL A 14 -1.57 -12.12 10.36
CA VAL A 14 -0.24 -11.55 10.64
C VAL A 14 -0.26 -10.63 11.88
N ILE A 15 -1.41 -10.04 12.18
CA ILE A 15 -1.65 -9.16 13.34
C ILE A 15 -2.96 -9.60 13.99
N GLY A 16 -2.97 -9.65 15.33
CA GLY A 16 -4.14 -9.98 16.12
C GLY A 16 -4.44 -11.47 16.17
N ASP A 17 -5.57 -11.80 16.76
CA ASP A 17 -5.97 -13.18 17.00
C ASP A 17 -6.68 -13.80 15.78
N PRO A 18 -6.55 -15.12 15.58
CA PRO A 18 -7.38 -15.86 14.64
C PRO A 18 -8.87 -15.64 14.88
N ILE A 19 -9.68 -15.88 13.85
CA ILE A 19 -11.14 -15.83 14.01
C ILE A 19 -11.61 -16.81 15.10
N ASP A 20 -12.38 -16.30 16.06
CA ASP A 20 -12.93 -17.09 17.17
C ASP A 20 -14.15 -17.91 16.71
N MET A 21 -13.87 -19.10 16.16
CA MET A 21 -14.92 -20.01 15.70
C MET A 21 -15.76 -20.59 16.84
N ASP A 22 -15.25 -20.62 18.06
CA ASP A 22 -15.98 -21.16 19.22
C ASP A 22 -17.07 -20.19 19.64
N ARG A 23 -16.78 -18.89 19.70
CA ARG A 23 -17.79 -17.85 19.95
C ARG A 23 -18.90 -17.87 18.89
N PHE A 24 -18.56 -18.09 17.61
CA PHE A 24 -19.58 -18.24 16.56
C PHE A 24 -20.52 -19.45 16.82
N ARG A 25 -19.98 -20.58 17.29
CA ARG A 25 -20.78 -21.77 17.61
C ARG A 25 -21.66 -21.56 18.83
N GLU A 26 -21.14 -20.91 19.85
CA GLU A 26 -21.87 -20.55 21.08
C GLU A 26 -23.10 -19.69 20.75
N ILE A 27 -22.91 -18.58 20.02
CA ILE A 27 -24.01 -17.69 19.58
C ILE A 27 -25.06 -18.48 18.79
N SER A 28 -24.63 -19.36 17.88
CA SER A 28 -25.56 -20.16 17.07
C SER A 28 -26.37 -21.16 17.88
N ARG A 29 -25.79 -21.78 18.92
CA ARG A 29 -26.41 -22.88 19.66
C ARG A 29 -27.22 -22.40 20.86
N GLU A 30 -26.69 -21.43 21.59
CA GLU A 30 -27.23 -21.03 22.90
C GLU A 30 -28.20 -19.85 22.76
N GLU A 31 -27.84 -18.84 21.96
CA GLU A 31 -28.62 -17.61 21.84
C GLU A 31 -29.67 -17.70 20.71
N GLY A 32 -29.38 -18.49 19.66
CA GLY A 32 -30.21 -18.62 18.47
C GLY A 32 -30.17 -17.36 17.57
N VAL A 33 -30.07 -17.56 16.25
CA VAL A 33 -29.90 -16.44 15.30
C VAL A 33 -31.15 -16.27 14.43
N LEU A 34 -31.95 -15.23 14.73
CA LEU A 34 -33.12 -14.87 13.90
C LEU A 34 -32.73 -14.35 12.51
N ALA A 35 -31.68 -13.52 12.43
CA ALA A 35 -31.19 -12.96 11.19
C ALA A 35 -29.69 -12.69 11.28
N TYR A 36 -28.99 -12.95 10.18
CA TYR A 36 -27.56 -12.72 10.03
C TYR A 36 -27.30 -11.82 8.83
N ILE A 37 -26.63 -10.70 9.05
CA ILE A 37 -26.31 -9.70 8.01
C ILE A 37 -24.82 -9.79 7.72
N GLU A 38 -24.45 -10.23 6.52
CA GLU A 38 -23.09 -10.56 6.14
C GLU A 38 -22.51 -9.58 5.10
N ASP A 39 -21.19 -9.44 5.07
CA ASP A 39 -20.49 -8.73 4.00
C ASP A 39 -20.53 -9.54 2.68
N CYS A 40 -20.92 -8.87 1.59
CA CYS A 40 -21.05 -9.47 0.27
C CYS A 40 -19.93 -9.08 -0.70
N THR A 41 -18.88 -8.38 -0.24
CA THR A 41 -17.78 -7.86 -1.08
C THR A 41 -17.19 -8.92 -2.01
N ASN A 42 -17.08 -10.18 -1.58
CA ASN A 42 -16.55 -11.28 -2.39
C ASN A 42 -17.55 -12.43 -2.63
N ALA A 43 -18.86 -12.20 -2.46
CA ALA A 43 -19.87 -13.25 -2.57
C ALA A 43 -19.94 -13.93 -3.95
N SER A 44 -19.53 -13.24 -5.01
CA SER A 44 -19.49 -13.77 -6.38
C SER A 44 -18.26 -14.62 -6.69
N LYS A 45 -17.25 -14.62 -5.82
CA LYS A 45 -16.00 -15.36 -6.03
C LYS A 45 -16.09 -16.74 -5.39
N LYS A 46 -15.72 -17.77 -6.15
CA LYS A 46 -15.66 -19.15 -5.64
C LYS A 46 -14.39 -19.35 -4.80
N GLY A 47 -14.49 -20.23 -3.81
CA GLY A 47 -13.38 -20.60 -2.93
C GLY A 47 -13.29 -19.72 -1.69
N ARG A 48 -12.14 -19.81 -1.00
CA ARG A 48 -11.86 -19.04 0.21
C ARG A 48 -10.83 -17.96 -0.10
N THR A 49 -11.03 -16.77 0.48
CA THR A 49 -9.98 -15.75 0.50
C THR A 49 -8.78 -16.30 1.28
N PRO A 50 -7.57 -16.31 0.69
CA PRO A 50 -6.36 -16.73 1.40
C PRO A 50 -6.10 -15.90 2.65
N SER A 51 -5.43 -16.52 3.62
CA SER A 51 -4.95 -15.85 4.83
C SER A 51 -3.97 -14.72 4.49
N GLU A 52 -3.89 -13.70 5.34
CA GLU A 52 -2.88 -12.65 5.16
C GLU A 52 -1.46 -13.24 5.22
N ARG A 53 -1.24 -14.34 5.93
CA ARG A 53 0.06 -15.01 5.96
C ARG A 53 0.51 -15.46 4.57
N VAL A 54 -0.41 -16.02 3.77
CA VAL A 54 -0.12 -16.42 2.37
C VAL A 54 0.23 -15.19 1.52
N ALA A 55 -0.50 -14.08 1.72
CA ALA A 55 -0.18 -12.84 1.04
C ALA A 55 1.18 -12.25 1.48
N ARG A 56 1.55 -12.41 2.76
CA ARG A 56 2.86 -12.04 3.31
C ARG A 56 3.97 -12.89 2.72
N GLU A 57 3.79 -14.20 2.57
CA GLU A 57 4.74 -15.10 1.92
C GLU A 57 5.00 -14.69 0.46
N HIS A 58 3.94 -14.46 -0.33
CA HIS A 58 4.10 -13.97 -1.70
C HIS A 58 4.74 -12.59 -1.77
N LEU A 59 4.42 -11.70 -0.83
CA LEU A 59 5.10 -10.40 -0.76
C LEU A 59 6.59 -10.58 -0.45
N ARG A 60 6.95 -11.48 0.47
CA ARG A 60 8.33 -11.80 0.79
C ARG A 60 9.07 -12.28 -0.46
N ASP A 61 8.52 -13.23 -1.20
CA ASP A 61 9.14 -13.75 -2.44
C ASP A 61 9.44 -12.63 -3.44
N VAL A 62 8.49 -11.69 -3.60
CA VAL A 62 8.69 -10.53 -4.47
C VAL A 62 9.78 -9.62 -3.93
N MET A 63 9.80 -9.33 -2.63
CA MET A 63 10.81 -8.46 -2.02
C MET A 63 12.21 -9.08 -2.10
N MET A 64 12.38 -10.35 -1.75
CA MET A 64 13.66 -11.07 -1.85
C MET A 64 14.16 -11.13 -3.30
N SER A 65 13.27 -11.26 -4.29
CA SER A 65 13.66 -11.21 -5.70
C SER A 65 14.25 -9.86 -6.16
N LEU A 66 14.19 -8.84 -5.31
CA LEU A 66 14.68 -7.49 -5.55
C LEU A 66 15.91 -7.14 -4.70
N GLU A 67 16.47 -8.08 -3.95
CA GLU A 67 17.65 -7.88 -3.09
C GLU A 67 18.84 -7.32 -3.90
N ASP A 68 19.19 -7.95 -5.02
CA ASP A 68 20.29 -7.52 -5.90
C ASP A 68 19.94 -6.35 -6.84
N TYR A 69 18.81 -5.66 -6.60
CA TYR A 69 18.41 -4.56 -7.47
C TYR A 69 18.98 -3.22 -7.02
N ASP A 70 19.82 -2.59 -7.86
CA ASP A 70 20.48 -1.31 -7.53
C ASP A 70 19.67 -0.05 -7.87
N GLY A 71 18.36 -0.18 -8.13
CA GLY A 71 17.52 0.99 -8.43
C GLY A 71 16.53 1.34 -7.34
N GLY A 72 15.69 2.34 -7.62
CA GLY A 72 14.69 2.80 -6.67
C GLY A 72 13.50 1.86 -6.63
N ILE A 73 13.07 1.46 -5.44
CA ILE A 73 11.86 0.66 -5.23
C ILE A 73 10.88 1.50 -4.43
N VAL A 74 9.65 1.64 -4.90
CA VAL A 74 8.55 2.24 -4.12
C VAL A 74 7.46 1.20 -3.92
N ALA A 75 7.09 0.97 -2.67
CA ALA A 75 5.99 0.08 -2.31
C ALA A 75 4.71 0.90 -2.05
N THR A 76 3.58 0.40 -2.53
CA THR A 76 2.29 1.06 -2.33
C THR A 76 1.26 0.14 -1.70
N THR A 77 0.54 0.64 -0.69
CA THR A 77 -0.51 -0.11 0.02
C THR A 77 -1.55 0.86 0.62
N PHE A 78 -2.67 0.34 1.09
CA PHE A 78 -3.60 1.14 1.90
C PHE A 78 -2.97 1.45 3.25
N SER A 79 -3.08 2.70 3.72
CA SER A 79 -2.54 3.08 5.04
C SER A 79 -3.26 2.39 6.21
N SER A 80 -4.51 1.99 6.03
CA SER A 80 -5.27 1.24 7.03
C SER A 80 -4.88 -0.23 7.09
N HIS A 81 -4.13 -0.75 6.11
CA HIS A 81 -3.76 -2.16 6.05
C HIS A 81 -2.43 -2.40 6.78
N ILE A 82 -2.48 -2.25 8.11
CA ILE A 82 -1.31 -2.27 8.99
C ILE A 82 -0.50 -3.57 8.86
N ALA A 83 -1.15 -4.73 8.67
CA ALA A 83 -0.46 -6.01 8.48
C ALA A 83 0.52 -5.99 7.29
N ARG A 84 0.13 -5.32 6.19
CA ARG A 84 0.98 -5.18 5.01
C ARG A 84 2.04 -4.12 5.19
N VAL A 85 1.75 -3.03 5.91
CA VAL A 85 2.75 -2.02 6.27
C VAL A 85 3.86 -2.67 7.10
N LYS A 86 3.48 -3.41 8.16
CA LYS A 86 4.43 -4.19 8.98
C LYS A 86 5.29 -5.12 8.14
N SER A 87 4.66 -5.94 7.29
CA SER A 87 5.41 -6.87 6.43
C SER A 87 6.37 -6.15 5.49
N LEU A 88 5.98 -5.00 4.92
CA LEU A 88 6.86 -4.21 4.05
C LEU A 88 8.05 -3.61 4.79
N VAL A 89 7.86 -3.17 6.04
CA VAL A 89 8.94 -2.64 6.89
C VAL A 89 9.94 -3.76 7.16
N GLU A 90 9.48 -4.91 7.67
CA GLU A 90 10.33 -6.07 7.98
C GLU A 90 11.12 -6.55 6.75
N PHE A 91 10.46 -6.65 5.59
CA PHE A 91 11.12 -7.11 4.37
C PHE A 91 12.06 -6.07 3.75
N ALA A 92 11.87 -4.78 4.03
CA ALA A 92 12.82 -3.76 3.60
C ALA A 92 14.16 -3.96 4.31
N GLU A 93 14.13 -4.13 5.63
CA GLU A 93 15.31 -4.37 6.45
C GLU A 93 16.01 -5.66 6.04
N GLU A 94 15.24 -6.72 5.77
CA GLU A 94 15.78 -8.02 5.34
C GLU A 94 16.55 -7.92 4.00
N ILE A 95 16.14 -7.05 3.08
CA ILE A 95 16.87 -6.81 1.81
C ILE A 95 17.88 -5.65 1.89
N GLY A 96 18.22 -5.19 3.10
CA GLY A 96 19.22 -4.15 3.32
C GLY A 96 18.78 -2.73 2.92
N ARG A 97 17.47 -2.45 2.91
CA ARG A 97 16.91 -1.14 2.57
C ARG A 97 16.23 -0.50 3.76
N GLU A 98 16.50 0.79 4.00
CA GLU A 98 15.83 1.58 5.04
C GLU A 98 14.35 1.82 4.67
N PRO A 99 13.38 1.27 5.43
CA PRO A 99 11.97 1.55 5.21
C PRO A 99 11.62 2.98 5.59
N VAL A 100 10.77 3.63 4.80
CA VAL A 100 10.29 5.00 5.11
C VAL A 100 8.80 5.12 4.81
N LEU A 101 8.00 5.44 5.83
CA LEU A 101 6.56 5.65 5.71
C LEU A 101 6.25 7.09 5.32
N LEU A 102 5.64 7.26 4.14
CA LEU A 102 5.40 8.59 3.57
C LEU A 102 3.92 8.87 3.32
N GLY A 103 3.43 9.93 3.95
CA GLY A 103 2.08 10.47 3.77
C GLY A 103 1.27 10.56 5.06
N ARG A 104 0.40 11.56 5.15
CA ARG A 104 -0.38 11.89 6.36
C ARG A 104 -1.18 10.71 6.90
N SER A 105 -1.84 9.95 6.02
CA SER A 105 -2.59 8.78 6.46
C SER A 105 -1.65 7.68 6.96
N MET A 106 -0.50 7.48 6.32
CA MET A 106 0.47 6.46 6.73
C MET A 106 1.01 6.74 8.14
N GLU A 107 1.43 7.98 8.40
CA GLU A 107 1.87 8.46 9.72
C GLU A 107 0.75 8.29 10.77
N LYS A 108 -0.47 8.69 10.44
CA LYS A 108 -1.61 8.61 11.37
C LYS A 108 -1.95 7.16 11.74
N TYR A 109 -2.14 6.29 10.76
CA TYR A 109 -2.58 4.91 11.01
C TYR A 109 -1.48 4.07 11.66
N SER A 110 -0.26 4.11 11.11
CA SER A 110 0.86 3.29 11.59
C SER A 110 1.29 3.71 12.99
N GLY A 111 1.48 5.01 13.23
CA GLY A 111 1.84 5.51 14.56
C GLY A 111 0.72 5.30 15.59
N THR A 112 -0.56 5.23 15.18
CA THR A 112 -1.65 4.87 16.12
C THR A 112 -1.63 3.37 16.43
N ALA A 113 -1.40 2.51 15.44
CA ALA A 113 -1.31 1.08 15.64
C ALA A 113 -0.14 0.71 16.59
N GLU A 114 1.00 1.36 16.43
CA GLU A 114 2.18 1.22 17.29
C GLU A 114 1.88 1.67 18.73
N ARG A 115 1.32 2.88 18.93
CA ARG A 115 0.95 3.37 20.27
C ARG A 115 -0.06 2.48 21.01
N LEU A 116 -0.91 1.77 20.27
CA LEU A 116 -1.89 0.84 20.83
C LEU A 116 -1.33 -0.58 21.03
N GLY A 117 -0.07 -0.82 20.66
CA GLY A 117 0.60 -2.12 20.80
C GLY A 117 0.16 -3.18 19.79
N PHE A 118 -0.48 -2.80 18.69
CA PHE A 118 -0.85 -3.75 17.63
C PHE A 118 0.34 -4.17 16.77
N VAL A 119 1.35 -3.31 16.67
CA VAL A 119 2.58 -3.54 15.93
C VAL A 119 3.75 -2.94 16.68
N ASP A 120 4.91 -3.52 16.45
CA ASP A 120 6.19 -3.01 16.88
C ASP A 120 6.98 -2.64 15.63
N PHE A 121 7.36 -1.37 15.51
CA PHE A 121 8.17 -0.89 14.40
C PHE A 121 9.57 -0.54 14.90
N PRO A 122 10.58 -0.55 14.02
CA PRO A 122 11.92 -0.08 14.37
C PRO A 122 11.88 1.35 14.90
N ASP A 123 12.64 1.64 15.97
CA ASP A 123 12.71 2.97 16.60
C ASP A 123 13.17 4.07 15.62
N ASP A 124 13.96 3.71 14.62
CA ASP A 124 14.49 4.58 13.58
C ASP A 124 13.60 4.66 12.33
N LEU A 125 12.41 4.03 12.34
CA LEU A 125 11.49 4.05 11.22
C LEU A 125 11.02 5.49 10.92
N GLY A 126 11.47 6.02 9.78
CA GLY A 126 11.09 7.35 9.33
C GLY A 126 9.61 7.44 8.93
N MET A 127 8.78 8.09 9.75
CA MET A 127 7.38 8.41 9.42
C MET A 127 7.20 9.91 9.14
N TYR A 128 6.76 10.26 7.93
CA TYR A 128 6.59 11.67 7.54
C TYR A 128 5.22 11.91 6.89
N GLY A 129 4.32 12.57 7.61
CA GLY A 129 2.98 12.89 7.08
C GLY A 129 2.84 14.29 6.48
N HIS A 130 3.70 15.24 6.89
CA HIS A 130 3.62 16.62 6.41
C HIS A 130 4.24 16.79 5.02
N ARG A 131 3.56 17.49 4.09
CA ARG A 131 3.97 17.61 2.68
C ARG A 131 5.43 18.04 2.50
N LYS A 132 5.86 19.09 3.21
CA LYS A 132 7.25 19.58 3.16
C LYS A 132 8.25 18.53 3.66
N SER A 133 7.90 17.74 4.68
CA SER A 133 8.77 16.67 5.18
C SER A 133 8.88 15.56 4.16
N VAL A 134 7.75 15.12 3.58
CA VAL A 134 7.75 14.12 2.49
C VAL A 134 8.63 14.56 1.32
N ASP A 135 8.47 15.79 0.83
CA ASP A 135 9.26 16.30 -0.30
C ASP A 135 10.76 16.38 0.05
N ARG A 136 11.11 16.72 1.30
CA ARG A 136 12.52 16.68 1.77
C ARG A 136 13.05 15.25 1.83
N THR A 137 12.26 14.30 2.32
CA THR A 137 12.66 12.90 2.40
C THR A 137 12.90 12.32 1.01
N PHE A 138 12.05 12.60 0.02
CA PHE A 138 12.35 12.18 -1.37
C PHE A 138 13.66 12.76 -1.89
N LYS A 139 13.96 14.03 -1.60
CA LYS A 139 15.24 14.64 -1.99
C LYS A 139 16.42 13.98 -1.29
N ARG A 140 16.26 13.62 0.00
CA ARG A 140 17.27 12.89 0.78
C ARG A 140 17.58 11.55 0.12
N ILE A 141 16.55 10.75 -0.15
CA ILE A 141 16.66 9.44 -0.80
C ILE A 141 17.37 9.54 -2.15
N MET A 142 17.02 10.53 -2.98
CA MET A 142 17.69 10.73 -4.26
C MET A 142 19.15 11.18 -4.14
N LYS A 143 19.54 11.80 -3.03
CA LYS A 143 20.90 12.29 -2.77
C LYS A 143 21.79 11.20 -2.15
N GLU A 144 21.23 10.40 -1.25
CA GLU A 144 21.94 9.38 -0.45
C GLU A 144 21.98 8.00 -1.13
N GLY A 145 21.29 7.84 -2.27
CA GLY A 145 21.22 6.60 -3.03
C GLY A 145 19.85 5.96 -2.89
N LYS A 146 19.08 5.90 -3.98
CA LYS A 146 17.69 5.41 -3.98
C LYS A 146 17.58 3.90 -3.76
N GLU A 147 18.67 3.19 -4.01
CA GLU A 147 18.88 1.78 -3.76
C GLU A 147 18.92 1.44 -2.26
N ASN A 148 19.25 2.41 -1.40
CA ASN A 148 19.35 2.19 0.05
C ASN A 148 18.01 2.30 0.78
N TYR A 149 16.93 2.69 0.08
CA TYR A 149 15.63 3.00 0.72
C TYR A 149 14.48 2.20 0.11
N LEU A 150 13.44 2.00 0.92
CA LEU A 150 12.12 1.57 0.49
C LEU A 150 11.04 2.57 0.98
N PRO A 151 10.69 3.58 0.17
CA PRO A 151 9.50 4.40 0.41
C PRO A 151 8.22 3.57 0.34
N ILE A 152 7.47 3.56 1.43
CA ILE A 152 6.14 2.95 1.54
C ILE A 152 5.10 4.07 1.55
N VAL A 153 4.26 4.08 0.53
CA VAL A 153 3.31 5.19 0.29
C VAL A 153 1.88 4.70 0.08
N THR A 154 0.92 5.62 0.17
CA THR A 154 -0.47 5.36 -0.22
C THR A 154 -0.69 5.52 -1.73
N GLY A 155 -1.76 4.89 -2.25
CA GLY A 155 -2.32 5.26 -3.56
C GLY A 155 -2.31 4.20 -4.65
N HIS A 156 -2.29 2.92 -4.33
CA HIS A 156 -2.29 1.87 -5.36
C HIS A 156 -3.57 1.88 -6.26
N GLN A 157 -4.66 2.52 -5.83
CA GLN A 157 -5.92 2.66 -6.59
C GLN A 157 -6.00 3.94 -7.44
N GLY A 158 -4.90 4.68 -7.61
CA GLY A 158 -4.89 5.88 -8.48
C GLY A 158 -5.68 7.08 -7.92
N GLU A 159 -5.90 7.11 -6.60
CA GLU A 159 -6.61 8.21 -5.94
C GLU A 159 -5.94 9.56 -6.24
N PRO A 160 -6.68 10.61 -6.66
CA PRO A 160 -6.10 11.85 -7.18
C PRO A 160 -5.10 12.57 -6.25
N ARG A 161 -5.19 12.33 -4.94
CA ARG A 161 -4.33 12.93 -3.90
C ARG A 161 -3.31 11.97 -3.32
N ALA A 162 -3.35 10.70 -3.69
CA ALA A 162 -2.45 9.72 -3.13
C ALA A 162 -1.04 9.84 -3.73
N MET A 163 -0.05 9.36 -2.98
CA MET A 163 1.35 9.66 -3.28
C MET A 163 1.78 9.06 -4.61
N LEU A 164 1.37 7.82 -4.91
CA LEU A 164 1.72 7.17 -6.18
C LEU A 164 1.25 7.99 -7.39
N THR A 165 0.01 8.50 -7.36
CA THR A 165 -0.54 9.35 -8.41
C THR A 165 0.23 10.66 -8.53
N ARG A 166 0.68 11.25 -7.42
CA ARG A 166 1.52 12.46 -7.43
C ARG A 166 2.91 12.18 -8.02
N MET A 167 3.51 11.03 -7.72
CA MET A 167 4.76 10.61 -8.36
C MET A 167 4.61 10.43 -9.86
N GLY A 168 3.55 9.73 -10.30
CA GLY A 168 3.28 9.52 -11.73
C GLY A 168 3.00 10.81 -12.49
N ARG A 169 2.59 11.89 -11.81
CA ARG A 169 2.37 13.23 -12.37
C ARG A 169 3.58 14.16 -12.27
N GLY A 170 4.70 13.72 -11.70
CA GLY A 170 5.88 14.57 -11.46
C GLY A 170 5.66 15.65 -10.40
N GLU A 171 4.66 15.49 -9.53
CA GLU A 171 4.35 16.41 -8.43
C GLU A 171 5.17 16.11 -7.15
N THR A 172 6.16 15.22 -7.27
CA THR A 172 7.14 14.87 -6.25
C THR A 172 8.56 15.00 -6.82
N PRO A 173 9.58 15.30 -6.00
CA PRO A 173 10.96 15.50 -6.46
C PRO A 173 11.65 14.28 -7.13
N THR A 174 11.00 13.13 -7.15
CA THR A 174 11.50 11.84 -7.68
C THR A 174 11.67 11.83 -9.20
N THR A 175 11.03 12.73 -9.94
CA THR A 175 11.15 12.79 -11.40
C THR A 175 12.33 13.68 -11.79
N SER A 176 13.34 13.08 -12.45
CA SER A 176 14.35 13.85 -13.17
C SER A 176 13.63 14.83 -14.09
N ARG A 177 13.87 16.13 -13.85
CA ARG A 177 13.26 17.21 -14.60
C ARG A 177 13.94 17.29 -15.96
N THR A 178 13.64 16.38 -16.88
CA THR A 178 14.00 16.53 -18.29
C THR A 178 13.16 17.68 -18.82
N ALA A 179 13.78 18.86 -18.85
CA ALA A 179 13.20 20.06 -19.39
C ALA A 179 13.05 19.92 -20.92
N THR A 180 11.93 19.36 -21.37
CA THR A 180 11.52 19.55 -22.77
C THR A 180 10.80 20.88 -22.85
N ARG A 181 11.56 21.94 -23.16
CA ARG A 181 10.97 23.19 -23.69
C ARG A 181 10.21 22.81 -24.96
N SER A 182 8.92 23.06 -25.00
CA SER A 182 8.21 23.24 -26.28
C SER A 182 7.16 24.33 -26.12
N SER A 183 7.43 25.40 -26.86
CA SER A 183 6.62 26.57 -27.12
C SER A 183 5.23 26.26 -27.70
N SER A 184 4.34 27.25 -27.48
CA SER A 184 3.16 27.67 -28.25
C SER A 184 1.76 27.34 -27.67
N ALA A 185 0.98 28.42 -27.56
CA ALA A 185 -0.47 28.48 -27.33
C ALA A 185 -1.17 28.76 -28.69
N PRO A 186 -2.50 28.98 -28.77
CA PRO A 186 -3.66 28.36 -28.11
C PRO A 186 -4.67 27.79 -29.17
N GLY A 187 -5.63 26.95 -28.76
CA GLY A 187 -6.70 26.53 -29.67
C GLY A 187 -7.74 25.57 -29.07
N SER A 188 -9.00 25.90 -29.30
CA SER A 188 -10.25 25.39 -28.73
C SER A 188 -10.58 23.90 -28.96
N SER A 189 -11.17 23.24 -27.97
CA SER A 189 -12.61 22.91 -27.93
C SER A 189 -12.89 21.86 -26.86
N ARG A 190 -13.96 22.09 -26.08
CA ARG A 190 -14.42 21.21 -25.00
C ARG A 190 -15.06 19.96 -25.59
N SER A 191 -14.53 18.79 -25.27
CA SER A 191 -15.31 17.55 -25.20
C SER A 191 -14.94 16.82 -23.92
N ARG A 192 -15.95 16.55 -23.09
CA ARG A 192 -15.85 15.66 -21.92
C ARG A 192 -15.82 14.23 -22.45
N PRO A 193 -14.85 13.38 -22.07
CA PRO A 193 -15.02 11.94 -22.17
C PRO A 193 -15.56 11.37 -20.86
N THR A 194 -16.37 10.37 -21.07
CA THR A 194 -17.11 9.53 -20.15
C THR A 194 -16.23 8.67 -19.25
N ARG A 195 -16.84 8.23 -18.15
CA ARG A 195 -16.27 7.44 -17.06
C ARG A 195 -16.00 6.00 -17.53
N ALA A 196 -14.85 5.76 -18.15
CA ALA A 196 -14.31 4.43 -18.40
C ALA A 196 -12.78 4.51 -18.56
N SER A 197 -12.08 3.49 -18.05
CA SER A 197 -10.62 3.26 -18.10
C SER A 197 -9.75 4.07 -17.12
N ALA A 198 -9.45 3.47 -15.97
CA ALA A 198 -8.28 3.80 -15.16
C ALA A 198 -7.36 2.57 -14.98
N THR A 199 -7.33 1.72 -16.00
CA THR A 199 -6.36 0.62 -16.19
C THR A 199 -5.36 0.93 -17.31
N SER A 200 -5.19 2.21 -17.66
CA SER A 200 -4.00 2.64 -18.39
C SER A 200 -2.87 2.87 -17.39
N PRO A 201 -1.73 2.17 -17.51
CA PRO A 201 -0.58 2.47 -16.68
C PRO A 201 -0.18 3.91 -17.02
N SER A 202 -0.28 4.81 -16.04
CA SER A 202 0.39 6.10 -16.13
C SER A 202 1.87 5.79 -16.27
N SER A 203 2.37 5.82 -17.51
CA SER A 203 3.74 5.55 -17.86
C SER A 203 4.59 6.68 -17.30
N CYS A 204 4.99 6.54 -16.03
CA CYS A 204 6.18 7.21 -15.53
C CYS A 204 7.32 6.63 -16.37
N SER A 205 7.87 7.42 -17.30
CA SER A 205 8.93 6.97 -18.21
C SER A 205 10.06 6.35 -17.39
N GLY A 206 10.28 5.04 -17.55
CA GLY A 206 11.31 4.29 -16.82
C GLY A 206 10.81 3.34 -15.73
N CYS A 207 9.51 3.35 -15.36
CA CYS A 207 9.03 2.50 -14.28
C CYS A 207 8.47 1.15 -14.73
N ARG A 208 9.01 0.02 -14.23
CA ARG A 208 8.36 -1.31 -14.34
C ARG A 208 7.54 -1.60 -13.08
N ALA A 209 6.23 -1.80 -13.23
CA ALA A 209 5.36 -2.24 -12.14
C ALA A 209 5.39 -3.77 -12.03
N ARG A 210 5.67 -4.30 -10.84
CA ARG A 210 5.31 -5.68 -10.46
C ARG A 210 4.11 -5.61 -9.53
N THR A 211 3.02 -6.22 -9.93
CA THR A 211 1.76 -6.21 -9.18
C THR A 211 1.55 -7.57 -8.52
N SER A 212 1.48 -7.61 -7.19
CA SER A 212 0.71 -8.64 -6.48
C SER A 212 -0.66 -8.05 -6.13
N THR A 213 -1.66 -8.88 -5.88
CA THR A 213 -3.12 -8.58 -5.89
C THR A 213 -3.59 -7.36 -5.09
N THR A 214 -2.73 -6.73 -4.27
CA THR A 214 -3.03 -5.48 -3.53
C THR A 214 -1.81 -4.57 -3.30
N THR A 215 -0.65 -4.91 -3.85
CA THR A 215 0.61 -4.16 -3.69
C THR A 215 1.25 -4.04 -5.07
N SER A 216 1.40 -2.81 -5.53
CA SER A 216 2.20 -2.51 -6.72
C SER A 216 3.56 -2.00 -6.27
N THR A 217 4.60 -2.74 -6.66
CA THR A 217 5.99 -2.36 -6.49
C THR A 217 6.43 -1.69 -7.78
N PHE A 218 6.80 -0.41 -7.70
CA PHE A 218 7.28 0.35 -8.85
C PHE A 218 8.81 0.41 -8.83
N ARG A 219 9.42 -0.09 -9.91
CA ARG A 219 10.86 -0.04 -10.17
C ARG A 219 11.19 1.28 -10.85
N ALA A 220 11.69 2.28 -10.14
CA ALA A 220 12.13 3.54 -10.74
C ALA A 220 13.59 3.42 -11.21
N THR A 221 13.80 3.49 -12.53
CA THR A 221 15.15 3.56 -13.14
C THR A 221 15.96 4.75 -12.67
#